data_AF-A0A1B8U1S7-F1
#
_entry.id   AF-A0A1B8U1S7-F1
#
_cell.length_a   1.000
_cell.length_b   1.000
_cell.length_c   1.000
_cell.angle_alpha   90.00
_cell.angle_beta   90.00
_cell.angle_gamma   90.00
#
_symmetry.space_group_name_H-M   'P 1'
#
loop_
_entity.id
_entity.type
_entity.pdbx_description
1 polymer ?
#
loop_
_entity_poly.entity_id
_entity_poly.type
_entity_poly.pdbx_seq_one_letter_code
_entity_poly.pdbx_strand_id
1 'polypeptide(L)'
;MKKFILDEIDHQILDILIENARTPFTDIAKQLLVSAGTIHVRVKKMEDEGIIQGSTLTLNYEKMGYSFIAHVGIYLEKTSMTQNVIENLRKIPNVTVAYVTAGKYNIFCKVRAKGTNDAKDIIYAIDDVPGVNRTETMIALEETINDKKRMMHAIFADL
;
A
#
# COMPACT_ATOMS: atom_id res chain seq x y z
N MET A 1 -1.19 -14.86 18.24
CA MET A 1 0.14 -14.28 17.98
C MET A 1 0.58 -13.54 19.23
N LYS A 2 1.84 -13.69 19.68
CA LYS A 2 2.37 -12.87 20.79
C LYS A 2 2.39 -11.42 20.32
N LYS A 3 1.82 -10.50 21.10
CA LYS A 3 1.94 -9.06 20.86
C LYS A 3 3.41 -8.71 21.07
N PHE A 4 4.12 -8.34 20.00
CA PHE A 4 5.43 -7.72 20.16
C PHE A 4 5.21 -6.40 20.90
N ILE A 5 5.85 -6.25 22.05
CA ILE A 5 5.74 -5.04 22.86
C ILE A 5 6.86 -4.12 22.41
N LEU A 6 6.48 -3.03 21.75
CA LEU A 6 7.37 -1.91 21.44
C LEU A 6 7.56 -1.11 22.73
N ASP A 7 8.80 -0.70 23.01
CA ASP A 7 9.05 0.29 24.06
C ASP A 7 9.22 1.70 23.45
N GLU A 8 9.29 2.72 24.30
CA GLU A 8 9.37 4.13 23.86
C GLU A 8 10.52 4.38 22.88
N ILE A 9 11.65 3.68 23.01
CA ILE A 9 12.78 3.84 22.08
C ILE A 9 12.41 3.25 20.72
N ASP A 10 11.76 2.09 20.69
CA ASP A 10 11.29 1.48 19.44
C ASP A 10 10.29 2.41 18.72
N HIS A 11 9.36 3.03 19.46
CA HIS A 11 8.43 4.02 18.92
C HIS A 11 9.15 5.23 18.29
N GLN A 12 10.11 5.81 19.01
CA GLN A 12 10.89 6.95 18.53
C GLN A 12 11.73 6.59 17.29
N ILE A 13 12.29 5.37 17.25
CA ILE A 13 12.99 4.86 16.06
C ILE A 13 12.03 4.80 14.87
N LEU A 14 10.84 4.22 15.06
CA LEU A 14 9.83 4.09 14.02
C LEU A 14 9.38 5.47 13.51
N ASP A 15 9.10 6.42 14.39
CA ASP A 15 8.72 7.79 13.99
C ASP A 15 9.77 8.45 13.09
N ILE A 16 11.05 8.33 13.43
CA ILE A 16 12.15 8.89 12.63
C ILE A 16 12.24 8.18 11.27
N LEU A 17 12.09 6.86 11.24
CA LEU A 17 12.18 6.06 10.00
C LEU A 17 10.95 6.22 9.09
N ILE A 18 9.76 6.45 9.64
CA ILE A 18 8.54 6.78 8.88
C ILE A 18 8.74 8.09 8.12
N GLU A 19 9.38 9.08 8.77
CA GLU A 19 9.66 10.35 8.12
C GLU A 19 10.72 10.21 7.05
N ASN A 20 11.82 9.54 7.38
CA ASN A 20 12.89 9.26 6.44
C ASN A 20 13.57 7.92 6.76
N ALA A 21 13.21 6.89 5.99
CA ALA A 21 13.78 5.55 6.11
C ALA A 21 15.29 5.48 5.80
N ARG A 22 15.88 6.55 5.21
CA ARG A 22 17.33 6.64 4.92
C ARG A 22 18.13 7.29 6.06
N THR A 23 17.48 7.64 7.17
CA THR A 23 18.17 8.28 8.31
C THR A 23 19.23 7.31 8.86
N PRO A 24 20.52 7.70 8.90
CA PRO A 24 21.57 6.83 9.42
C PRO A 24 21.33 6.46 10.88
N PHE A 25 21.57 5.20 11.26
CA PHE A 25 21.40 4.76 12.64
C PHE A 25 22.30 5.53 13.62
N THR A 26 23.43 6.06 13.17
CA THR A 26 24.29 6.95 13.95
C THR A 26 23.61 8.27 14.32
N ASP A 27 22.73 8.78 13.46
CA ASP A 27 22.03 10.04 13.70
C ASP A 27 20.80 9.82 14.57
N ILE A 28 20.08 8.72 14.36
CA ILE A 28 19.02 8.24 15.26
C ILE A 28 19.60 8.03 16.68
N ALA A 29 20.75 7.37 16.79
CA ALA A 29 21.42 7.11 18.06
C ALA A 29 21.77 8.40 18.81
N LYS A 30 22.29 9.43 18.11
CA LYS A 30 22.56 10.74 18.70
C LYS A 30 21.28 11.42 19.20
N GLN A 31 20.21 11.36 18.42
CA GLN A 31 18.93 11.98 18.78
C GLN A 31 18.30 11.32 20.01
N LEU A 32 18.41 9.99 20.13
CA LEU A 32 17.81 9.22 21.22
C LEU A 32 18.76 8.95 22.39
N LEU A 33 19.97 9.52 22.37
CA LEU A 33 21.00 9.37 23.41
C LEU A 33 21.36 7.90 23.74
N VAL A 34 21.44 7.07 22.70
CA VAL A 34 21.82 5.65 22.79
C VAL A 34 22.96 5.31 21.82
N SER A 35 23.49 4.08 21.88
CA SER A 35 24.52 3.64 20.93
C SER A 35 23.91 3.27 19.57
N ALA A 36 24.67 3.46 18.49
CA ALA A 36 24.27 3.00 17.16
C ALA A 36 24.03 1.47 17.11
N GLY A 37 24.77 0.70 17.92
CA GLY A 37 24.55 -0.74 18.07
C GLY A 37 23.18 -1.05 18.70
N THR A 38 22.74 -0.25 19.66
CA THR A 38 21.40 -0.37 20.26
C THR A 38 20.30 -0.15 19.22
N ILE A 39 20.42 0.89 18.40
CA ILE A 39 19.47 1.16 17.29
C ILE A 39 19.45 -0.01 16.31
N HIS A 40 20.63 -0.50 15.90
CA HIS A 40 20.75 -1.61 14.96
C HIS A 40 20.05 -2.87 15.46
N VAL A 41 20.28 -3.27 16.72
CA VAL A 41 19.63 -4.45 17.31
C VAL A 41 18.11 -4.30 17.37
N ARG A 42 17.62 -3.11 17.75
CA ARG A 42 16.18 -2.83 17.84
C ARG A 42 15.49 -2.87 16.48
N VAL A 43 16.06 -2.19 15.48
CA VAL A 43 15.52 -2.23 14.10
C VAL A 43 15.52 -3.66 13.58
N LYS A 44 16.63 -4.39 13.75
CA LYS A 44 16.72 -5.78 13.30
C LYS A 44 15.67 -6.68 13.96
N LYS A 45 15.44 -6.50 15.26
CA LYS A 45 14.39 -7.22 15.99
C LYS A 45 12.98 -6.91 15.46
N MET A 46 12.69 -5.64 15.15
CA MET A 46 11.41 -5.25 14.56
C MET A 46 11.22 -5.77 13.12
N GLU A 47 12.30 -5.90 12.35
CA GLU A 47 12.30 -6.57 11.04
C GLU A 47 12.01 -8.07 11.17
N ASP A 48 12.72 -8.75 12.08
CA ASP A 48 12.58 -10.20 12.29
C ASP A 48 11.17 -10.58 12.77
N GLU A 49 10.50 -9.67 13.47
CA GLU A 49 9.12 -9.82 13.97
C GLU A 49 8.06 -9.33 12.96
N GLY A 50 8.50 -8.82 11.80
CA GLY A 50 7.63 -8.41 10.71
C GLY A 50 6.88 -7.09 10.92
N ILE A 51 7.26 -6.30 11.93
CA ILE A 51 6.76 -4.93 12.12
C ILE A 51 7.33 -4.03 11.03
N ILE A 52 8.64 -4.12 10.80
CA ILE A 52 9.30 -3.50 9.66
C ILE A 52 9.37 -4.54 8.54
N GLN A 53 8.49 -4.41 7.54
CA GLN A 53 8.47 -5.32 6.39
C GLN A 53 9.43 -4.89 5.27
N GLY A 54 9.91 -3.65 5.33
CA GLY A 54 10.83 -3.07 4.35
C GLY A 54 10.65 -1.56 4.20
N SER A 55 11.43 -0.97 3.30
CA SER A 55 11.31 0.44 2.92
C SER A 55 10.89 0.56 1.45
N THR A 56 10.06 1.55 1.13
CA THR A 56 9.58 1.79 -0.24
C THR A 56 9.67 3.27 -0.59
N LEU A 57 9.76 3.57 -1.88
CA LEU A 57 9.75 4.94 -2.37
C LEU A 57 8.32 5.43 -2.53
N THR A 58 8.04 6.61 -1.98
CA THR A 58 6.81 7.35 -2.29
C THR A 58 7.04 8.18 -3.55
N LEU A 59 6.39 7.78 -4.65
CA LEU A 59 6.51 8.43 -5.95
C LEU A 59 5.30 9.32 -6.24
N ASN A 60 5.54 10.45 -6.91
CA ASN A 60 4.48 11.30 -7.41
C ASN A 60 4.03 10.79 -8.79
N TYR A 61 2.96 10.00 -8.81
CA TYR A 61 2.38 9.45 -10.04
C TYR A 61 1.90 10.52 -11.02
N GLU A 62 1.37 11.64 -10.54
CA GLU A 62 0.92 12.75 -11.38
C GLU A 62 2.08 13.34 -12.20
N LYS A 63 3.22 13.60 -11.55
CA LYS A 63 4.45 14.06 -12.22
C LYS A 63 5.04 13.02 -13.18
N MET A 64 4.70 11.75 -13.00
CA MET A 64 5.07 10.66 -13.92
C MET A 64 4.03 10.47 -15.05
N GLY A 65 3.01 11.33 -15.11
CA GLY A 65 1.97 11.29 -16.13
C GLY A 65 0.84 10.30 -15.84
N TYR A 66 0.72 9.76 -14.62
CA TYR A 66 -0.34 8.84 -14.18
C TYR A 66 -1.34 9.54 -13.24
N SER A 67 -1.94 10.62 -13.73
CA SER A 67 -2.88 11.47 -12.98
C SER A 67 -4.31 10.92 -12.97
N PHE A 68 -4.69 10.09 -13.94
CA PHE A 68 -6.02 9.54 -14.00
C PHE A 68 -6.16 8.39 -12.99
N ILE A 69 -7.16 8.50 -12.11
CA ILE A 69 -7.47 7.47 -11.12
C ILE A 69 -8.90 7.02 -11.34
N ALA A 70 -9.11 5.71 -11.36
CA ALA A 70 -10.44 5.13 -11.31
C ALA A 70 -10.50 3.99 -10.29
N HIS A 71 -11.70 3.78 -9.76
CA HIS A 71 -12.03 2.62 -8.95
C HIS A 71 -12.90 1.71 -9.78
N VAL A 72 -12.55 0.43 -9.86
CA VAL A 72 -13.25 -0.55 -10.68
C VAL A 72 -13.80 -1.63 -9.76
N GLY A 73 -15.13 -1.70 -9.69
CA GLY A 73 -15.85 -2.82 -9.10
C GLY A 73 -15.97 -3.94 -10.13
N ILE A 74 -15.52 -5.14 -9.78
CA ILE A 74 -15.47 -6.31 -10.65
C ILE A 74 -16.48 -7.33 -10.14
N TYR A 75 -17.38 -7.75 -11.02
CA TYR A 75 -18.30 -8.85 -10.80
C TYR A 75 -17.73 -10.11 -11.42
N LEU A 76 -17.69 -11.18 -10.66
CA LEU A 76 -17.23 -12.47 -11.15
C LEU A 76 -18.40 -13.33 -11.61
N GLU A 77 -18.14 -14.23 -12.54
CA GLU A 77 -19.11 -15.27 -12.91
C GLU A 77 -19.40 -16.20 -11.72
N LYS A 78 -18.35 -16.56 -10.97
CA LYS A 78 -18.42 -17.40 -9.78
C LYS A 78 -17.41 -16.93 -8.74
N THR A 79 -17.83 -16.86 -7.48
CA THR A 79 -16.95 -16.46 -6.36
C THR A 79 -15.72 -17.36 -6.21
N SER A 80 -15.81 -18.64 -6.58
CA SER A 80 -14.67 -19.57 -6.56
C SER A 80 -13.52 -19.17 -7.49
N MET A 81 -13.75 -18.29 -8.47
CA MET A 81 -12.71 -17.80 -9.40
C MET A 81 -11.90 -16.63 -8.86
N THR A 82 -12.24 -16.10 -7.69
CA THR A 82 -11.63 -14.88 -7.10
C THR A 82 -10.10 -14.94 -7.12
N GLN A 83 -9.51 -16.06 -6.68
CA GLN A 83 -8.05 -16.18 -6.59
C GLN A 83 -7.37 -16.13 -7.97
N ASN A 84 -7.93 -16.81 -8.96
CA ASN A 84 -7.42 -16.82 -10.34
C ASN A 84 -7.52 -15.41 -10.96
N VAL A 85 -8.65 -14.74 -10.75
CA VAL A 85 -8.83 -13.36 -11.24
C VAL A 85 -7.81 -12.43 -10.60
N ILE A 86 -7.59 -12.50 -9.29
CA ILE A 86 -6.55 -11.70 -8.60
C ILE A 86 -5.16 -11.96 -9.17
N GLU A 87 -4.81 -13.20 -9.48
CA GLU A 87 -3.51 -13.53 -10.11
C GLU A 87 -3.34 -12.93 -11.50
N ASN A 88 -4.42 -12.82 -12.28
CA ASN A 88 -4.38 -12.14 -13.58
C ASN A 88 -4.35 -10.62 -13.43
N LEU A 89 -5.11 -10.05 -12.48
CA LEU A 89 -5.07 -8.62 -12.20
C LEU A 89 -3.68 -8.14 -11.76
N ARG A 90 -2.92 -8.98 -11.03
CA ARG A 90 -1.52 -8.68 -10.67
C ARG A 90 -0.60 -8.48 -11.89
N LYS A 91 -0.97 -9.02 -13.05
CA LYS A 91 -0.21 -8.86 -14.31
C LYS A 91 -0.50 -7.53 -14.99
N ILE A 92 -1.51 -6.78 -14.53
CA ILE A 92 -1.88 -5.45 -15.03
C ILE A 92 -1.27 -4.41 -14.07
N PRO A 93 -0.13 -3.79 -14.39
CA PRO A 93 0.60 -2.93 -13.45
C PRO A 93 -0.21 -1.70 -12.99
N ASN A 94 -1.16 -1.29 -13.83
CA ASN A 94 -2.05 -0.18 -13.55
C ASN A 94 -3.04 -0.48 -12.42
N VAL A 95 -3.28 -1.75 -12.09
CA VAL A 95 -4.07 -2.17 -10.91
C VAL A 95 -3.19 -2.04 -9.66
N THR A 96 -3.23 -0.86 -9.04
CA THR A 96 -2.34 -0.51 -7.92
C THR A 96 -2.80 -1.09 -6.57
N VAL A 97 -4.10 -1.37 -6.43
CA VAL A 97 -4.69 -1.94 -5.23
C VAL A 97 -5.89 -2.78 -5.63
N ALA A 98 -6.10 -3.94 -5.00
CA ALA A 98 -7.30 -4.75 -5.17
C ALA A 98 -7.74 -5.34 -3.82
N TYR A 99 -9.04 -5.35 -3.59
CA TYR A 99 -9.68 -5.88 -2.40
C TYR A 99 -10.71 -6.93 -2.79
N VAL A 100 -10.78 -8.04 -2.06
CA VAL A 100 -11.96 -8.92 -2.09
C VAL A 100 -12.99 -8.34 -1.14
N THR A 101 -14.22 -8.16 -1.62
CA THR A 101 -15.27 -7.46 -0.86
C THR A 101 -16.50 -8.33 -0.65
N ALA A 102 -17.17 -8.17 0.50
CA ALA A 102 -18.48 -8.79 0.77
C ALA A 102 -19.67 -7.98 0.23
N GLY A 103 -19.40 -6.85 -0.45
CA GLY A 103 -20.40 -5.91 -0.94
C GLY A 103 -20.94 -6.24 -2.33
N LYS A 104 -21.38 -5.20 -3.04
CA LYS A 104 -21.96 -5.29 -4.40
C LYS A 104 -21.02 -5.98 -5.40
N TYR A 105 -19.71 -5.77 -5.25
CA TYR A 105 -18.66 -6.31 -6.09
C TYR A 105 -17.97 -7.48 -5.39
N ASN A 106 -17.46 -8.43 -6.16
CA ASN A 106 -16.61 -9.48 -5.61
C ASN A 106 -15.18 -8.95 -5.36
N ILE A 107 -14.67 -8.14 -6.29
CA ILE A 107 -13.38 -7.48 -6.19
C ILE A 107 -13.58 -5.97 -6.42
N PHE A 108 -12.90 -5.15 -5.63
CA PHE A 108 -12.87 -3.70 -5.82
C PHE A 108 -11.41 -3.25 -5.92
N CYS A 109 -11.04 -2.61 -7.02
CA CYS A 109 -9.65 -2.23 -7.27
C CYS A 109 -9.50 -0.75 -7.61
N LYS A 110 -8.28 -0.24 -7.39
CA LYS A 110 -7.85 1.11 -7.75
C LYS A 110 -6.86 1.04 -8.89
N VAL A 111 -7.20 1.71 -9.99
CA VAL A 111 -6.35 1.81 -11.17
C VAL A 111 -5.77 3.21 -11.33
N ARG A 112 -4.53 3.28 -11.83
CA ARG A 112 -3.89 4.53 -12.29
C ARG A 112 -3.60 4.45 -13.78
N ALA A 113 -3.90 5.51 -14.50
CA ALA A 113 -3.72 5.61 -15.95
C ALA A 113 -3.18 6.99 -16.34
N LYS A 114 -2.71 7.11 -17.58
CA LYS A 114 -2.20 8.38 -18.12
C LYS A 114 -3.29 9.37 -18.52
N GLY A 115 -4.49 8.86 -18.75
CA GLY A 115 -5.64 9.63 -19.20
C GLY A 115 -6.77 8.68 -19.60
N THR A 116 -7.85 9.23 -20.15
CA THR A 116 -9.07 8.48 -20.45
C THR A 116 -8.86 7.34 -21.44
N ASN A 117 -8.05 7.53 -22.48
CA ASN A 117 -7.79 6.48 -23.48
C ASN A 117 -7.03 5.30 -22.87
N ASP A 118 -5.96 5.58 -22.13
CA ASP A 118 -5.18 4.56 -21.41
C ASP A 118 -6.06 3.83 -20.37
N ALA A 119 -6.90 4.58 -19.64
CA ALA A 119 -7.84 4.01 -18.69
C ALA A 119 -8.84 3.04 -19.34
N LYS A 120 -9.39 3.40 -20.50
CA LYS A 120 -10.29 2.53 -21.26
C LYS A 120 -9.61 1.21 -21.62
N ASP A 121 -8.38 1.27 -22.13
CA ASP A 121 -7.62 0.07 -22.51
C ASP A 121 -7.30 -0.81 -21.30
N ILE A 122 -6.99 -0.21 -20.14
CA ILE A 122 -6.78 -0.93 -18.87
C ILE A 122 -8.08 -1.59 -18.38
N ILE A 123 -9.22 -0.90 -18.47
CA ILE A 123 -10.52 -1.44 -18.05
C ILE A 123 -10.92 -2.62 -18.95
N TYR A 124 -10.69 -2.52 -20.27
CA TYR A 124 -10.92 -3.64 -21.17
C TYR A 124 -9.99 -4.83 -20.87
N ALA A 125 -8.73 -4.57 -20.53
CA ALA A 125 -7.84 -5.64 -20.09
C ALA A 125 -8.30 -6.31 -18.78
N ILE A 126 -9.03 -5.59 -17.90
CA ILE A 126 -9.67 -6.16 -16.70
C ILE A 126 -10.91 -6.98 -17.09
N ASP A 127 -11.76 -6.46 -17.98
CA ASP A 127 -12.96 -7.15 -18.47
C ASP A 127 -12.62 -8.47 -19.18
N ASP A 128 -11.50 -8.51 -19.91
CA ASP A 128 -11.03 -9.71 -20.64
C ASP A 128 -10.44 -10.79 -19.71
N VAL A 129 -10.29 -10.53 -18.41
CA VAL A 129 -9.76 -11.53 -17.46
C VAL A 129 -10.75 -12.69 -17.31
N PRO A 130 -10.32 -13.95 -17.53
CA PRO A 130 -11.22 -15.10 -17.39
C PRO A 130 -11.88 -15.17 -16.01
N GLY A 131 -13.21 -15.22 -15.99
CA GLY A 131 -14.03 -15.22 -14.79
C GLY A 131 -14.58 -13.85 -14.39
N VAL A 132 -14.17 -12.78 -15.06
CA VAL A 132 -14.83 -11.47 -14.97
C VAL A 132 -16.09 -11.50 -15.83
N ASN A 133 -17.23 -11.17 -15.21
CA ASN A 133 -18.53 -11.08 -15.88
C ASN A 133 -18.79 -9.66 -16.38
N ARG A 134 -18.50 -8.66 -15.55
CA ARG A 134 -18.61 -7.24 -15.90
C ARG A 134 -17.82 -6.38 -14.91
N THR A 135 -17.55 -5.13 -15.31
CA THR A 135 -17.02 -4.10 -14.43
C THR A 135 -17.96 -2.90 -14.28
N GLU A 136 -17.80 -2.18 -13.17
CA GLU A 136 -18.43 -0.90 -12.90
C GLU A 136 -17.35 0.07 -12.47
N THR A 137 -17.14 1.13 -13.25
CA THR A 137 -16.02 2.07 -13.06
C THR A 137 -16.49 3.39 -12.48
N MET A 138 -15.77 3.89 -11.48
CA MET A 138 -15.96 5.17 -10.82
C MET A 138 -14.69 6.01 -10.99
N ILE A 139 -14.74 7.08 -11.77
CA ILE A 139 -13.60 7.97 -11.97
C ILE A 139 -13.44 8.83 -10.72
N ALA A 140 -12.22 8.89 -10.18
CA ALA A 140 -11.91 9.84 -9.11
C ALA A 140 -11.69 11.22 -9.73
N LEU A 141 -12.47 12.21 -9.30
CA LEU A 141 -12.30 13.60 -9.71
C LEU A 141 -11.06 14.23 -9.07
N GLU A 142 -10.77 13.82 -7.84
CA GLU A 142 -9.63 14.31 -7.07
C GLU A 142 -9.20 13.25 -6.05
N GLU A 143 -7.89 13.14 -5.80
CA GLU A 143 -7.32 12.39 -4.68
C GLU A 143 -6.88 13.40 -3.60
N THR A 144 -7.81 13.79 -2.73
CA THR A 144 -7.55 14.81 -1.69
C THR A 144 -6.71 14.30 -0.52
N ILE A 145 -6.75 12.98 -0.26
CA ILE A 145 -6.03 12.35 0.85
C ILE A 145 -5.36 11.07 0.35
N ASN A 146 -4.03 11.02 0.43
CA ASN A 146 -3.21 9.84 0.15
C ASN A 146 -2.03 9.80 1.12
N ASP A 147 -2.35 9.79 2.42
CA ASP A 147 -1.38 9.87 3.51
C ASP A 147 -1.39 8.58 4.34
N LYS A 148 -0.35 7.76 4.15
CA LYS A 148 -0.12 6.55 4.95
C LYS A 148 0.60 6.87 6.27
N LYS A 149 1.34 7.98 6.36
CA LYS A 149 2.14 8.35 7.54
C LYS A 149 1.26 8.67 8.72
N ARG A 150 0.19 9.46 8.49
CA ARG A 150 -0.74 9.86 9.56
C ARG A 150 -1.33 8.70 10.35
N MET A 151 -1.70 7.60 9.68
CA MET A 151 -2.22 6.41 10.38
C MET A 151 -1.12 5.71 11.18
N MET A 152 0.11 5.64 10.67
CA MET A 152 1.22 4.99 11.37
C MET A 152 1.55 5.73 12.67
N HIS A 153 1.63 7.07 12.65
CA HIS A 153 1.83 7.86 13.87
C HIS A 153 0.71 7.64 14.90
N ALA A 154 -0.55 7.56 14.46
CA ALA A 154 -1.66 7.27 15.38
C ALA A 154 -1.53 5.89 16.04
N ILE A 155 -1.18 4.85 15.27
CA ILE A 155 -0.97 3.49 15.81
C ILE A 155 0.17 3.47 16.83
N PHE A 156 1.27 4.20 16.57
CA PHE A 156 2.42 4.23 17.47
C PHE A 156 2.22 5.13 18.69
N ALA A 157 1.25 6.05 18.68
CA ALA A 157 0.86 6.81 19.86
C ALA A 157 -0.05 6.02 20.82
N ASP A 158 -0.82 5.06 20.30
CA ASP A 158 -1.79 4.25 21.07
C ASP A 158 -1.22 2.92 21.62
N LEU A 159 -0.06 2.48 21.13
CA LEU A 159 0.60 1.22 21.50
C LEU A 159 1.54 1.38 22.69
#